data_AF-G2T235-F1
#
_entry.id   AF-G2T235-F1
#
_cell.length_a   1.000
_cell.length_b   1.000
_cell.length_c   1.000
_cell.angle_alpha   90.00
_cell.angle_beta   90.00
_cell.angle_gamma   90.00
#
_symmetry.space_group_name_H-M   'P 1'
#
loop_
_entity.id
_entity.type
_entity.pdbx_description
1 polymer ?
#
loop_
_entity_poly.entity_id
_entity_poly.type
_entity_poly.pdbx_seq_one_letter_code
_entity_poly.pdbx_strand_id
1 'polypeptide(L)'
;MIVCNNCGASYEDDEPRCPYCGGDNFGRSVQMHEDAVNELKREKRQWEEKPQRMAKTGMSLTAKILIVVIVAGLLLSAAAFIGIRIHAAASGSREQAMQEKLEKMYQQQDYSGICTYLEKHNELYDQAFRKYRLVEKLEDYTANYVITPDGQYLEQLIREGRAEELDDVKYITDALCICQESEDADYKYEEQEAVTYYREYCYTYLEEHYALTKEEIREVMTGYDPADEANQSNLERMMQERAFSHLTE
;
A
#
# COMPACT_ATOMS: atom_id res chain seq x y z
N MET A 1 13.38 -42.22 64.08
CA MET A 1 12.36 -41.37 64.73
C MET A 1 12.95 -40.10 65.36
N ILE A 2 12.40 -38.96 64.97
CA ILE A 2 12.64 -37.62 65.53
C ILE A 2 11.33 -37.03 66.08
N VAL A 3 11.41 -35.98 66.90
CA VAL A 3 10.25 -35.26 67.44
C VAL A 3 10.16 -33.88 66.80
N CYS A 4 9.00 -33.52 66.25
CA CYS A 4 8.79 -32.23 65.61
C CYS A 4 8.82 -31.10 66.65
N ASN A 5 9.75 -30.16 66.53
CA ASN A 5 9.82 -29.00 67.42
C ASN A 5 8.61 -28.07 67.33
N ASN A 6 7.82 -28.14 66.25
CA ASN A 6 6.67 -27.26 66.03
C ASN A 6 5.35 -27.85 66.56
N CYS A 7 5.16 -29.18 66.54
CA CYS A 7 3.90 -29.81 66.98
C CYS A 7 4.06 -30.95 67.99
N GLY A 8 5.29 -31.35 68.33
CA GLY A 8 5.59 -32.41 69.30
C GLY A 8 5.33 -33.84 68.81
N ALA A 9 4.86 -34.04 67.58
CA ALA A 9 4.65 -35.37 67.02
C ALA A 9 5.99 -36.10 66.79
N SER A 10 6.04 -37.40 67.07
CA SER A 10 7.17 -38.27 66.72
C SER A 10 6.94 -38.94 65.38
N TYR A 11 7.93 -38.90 64.50
CA TYR A 11 7.86 -39.42 63.12
C TYR A 11 9.25 -39.89 62.65
N GLU A 12 9.31 -40.59 61.52
CA GLU A 12 10.58 -41.04 60.95
C GLU A 12 11.40 -39.88 60.36
N ASP A 13 12.73 -40.02 60.39
CA ASP A 13 13.66 -38.93 60.04
C ASP A 13 14.04 -38.90 58.55
N ASP A 14 13.28 -39.62 57.72
CA ASP A 14 13.51 -39.72 56.28
C ASP A 14 12.83 -38.59 55.50
N GLU A 15 11.78 -37.99 56.05
CA GLU A 15 10.99 -36.94 55.42
C GLU A 15 11.51 -35.52 55.74
N PRO A 16 11.59 -34.61 54.73
CA PRO A 16 12.12 -33.26 54.89
C PRO A 16 11.18 -32.33 55.68
N ARG A 17 9.92 -32.73 55.88
CA ARG A 17 8.91 -31.99 56.65
C ARG A 17 8.12 -32.95 57.52
N CYS A 18 7.70 -32.48 58.68
CA CYS A 18 6.80 -33.22 59.54
C CYS A 18 5.46 -33.49 58.81
N PRO A 19 5.01 -34.75 58.68
CA PRO A 19 3.80 -35.09 57.94
C PRO A 19 2.52 -34.58 58.61
N TYR A 20 2.57 -34.26 59.91
CA TYR A 20 1.41 -33.81 60.68
C TYR A 20 1.17 -32.31 60.61
N CYS A 21 2.23 -31.49 60.59
CA CYS A 21 2.11 -30.03 60.65
C CYS A 21 2.88 -29.29 59.56
N GLY A 22 3.64 -29.99 58.73
CA GLY A 22 4.46 -29.41 57.67
C GLY A 22 5.69 -28.65 58.15
N GLY A 23 6.00 -28.67 59.46
CA GLY A 23 7.18 -28.02 60.03
C GLY A 23 8.48 -28.64 59.51
N ASP A 24 9.48 -27.81 59.22
CA ASP A 24 10.71 -28.24 58.57
C ASP A 24 11.52 -29.21 59.45
N ASN A 25 11.97 -30.32 58.85
CA ASN A 25 12.99 -31.17 59.42
C ASN A 25 14.36 -30.59 59.05
N PHE A 26 14.87 -29.67 59.87
CA PHE A 26 16.12 -28.97 59.59
C PHE A 26 17.30 -29.93 59.40
N GLY A 27 17.39 -31.00 60.20
CA GLY A 27 18.47 -32.00 60.10
C GLY A 27 18.48 -32.70 58.73
N ARG A 28 17.31 -33.16 58.27
CA ARG A 28 17.17 -33.81 56.96
C ARG A 28 17.34 -32.84 55.79
N SER A 29 16.83 -31.62 55.92
CA SER A 29 17.01 -30.57 54.90
C SER A 29 18.50 -30.24 54.69
N VAL A 30 19.27 -30.12 55.78
CA VAL A 30 20.72 -29.90 55.71
C VAL A 30 21.43 -31.08 55.05
N GLN A 31 21.08 -32.33 55.39
CA GLN A 31 21.67 -33.51 54.74
C GLN A 31 21.41 -33.54 53.23
N MET A 32 20.17 -33.28 52.79
CA MET A 32 19.84 -33.24 51.36
C MET A 32 20.63 -32.15 50.63
N HIS A 33 20.86 -31.00 51.26
CA HIS A 33 21.70 -29.94 50.70
C HIS A 33 23.18 -30.35 50.65
N GLU A 34 23.72 -30.98 51.69
CA GLU A 34 25.10 -31.49 51.69
C GLU A 34 25.32 -32.56 50.62
N ASP A 35 24.36 -33.48 50.45
CA ASP A 35 24.42 -34.52 49.43
C ASP A 35 24.38 -33.92 48.02
N ALA A 36 23.47 -32.97 47.76
CA ALA A 36 23.41 -32.26 46.47
C ALA A 36 24.71 -31.48 46.19
N VAL A 37 25.30 -30.83 47.20
CA VAL A 37 26.59 -30.13 47.06
C VAL A 37 27.73 -31.10 46.79
N ASN A 38 27.73 -32.28 47.42
CA ASN A 38 28.75 -33.29 47.22
C ASN A 38 28.63 -33.98 45.85
N GLU A 39 27.43 -34.16 45.33
CA GLU A 39 27.17 -34.62 43.97
C GLU A 39 27.68 -33.61 42.94
N LEU A 40 27.35 -32.32 43.11
CA LEU A 40 27.88 -31.25 42.26
C LEU A 40 29.42 -31.14 42.32
N LYS A 41 30.03 -31.37 43.48
CA LYS A 41 31.50 -31.44 43.62
C LYS A 41 32.09 -32.64 42.89
N ARG A 42 31.40 -33.78 42.86
CA ARG A 42 31.82 -34.97 42.09
C ARG A 42 31.68 -34.73 40.58
N GLU A 43 30.57 -34.16 40.13
CA GLU A 43 30.40 -33.76 38.73
C GLU A 43 31.47 -32.75 38.31
N LYS A 44 31.72 -31.72 39.13
CA LYS A 44 32.78 -30.74 38.89
C LYS A 44 34.14 -31.42 38.74
N ARG A 45 34.50 -32.35 39.64
CA ARG A 45 35.74 -33.12 39.51
C ARG A 45 35.77 -33.96 38.24
N GLN A 46 34.66 -34.58 37.84
CA GLN A 46 34.56 -35.29 36.55
C GLN A 46 34.76 -34.35 35.35
N TRP A 47 34.26 -33.11 35.41
CA TRP A 47 34.47 -32.11 34.37
C TRP A 47 35.89 -31.52 34.37
N GLU A 48 36.52 -31.38 35.54
CA GLU A 48 37.92 -30.94 35.68
C GLU A 48 38.93 -32.04 35.30
N GLU A 49 38.60 -33.31 35.55
CA GLU A 49 39.42 -34.48 35.20
C GLU A 49 39.17 -34.99 33.77
N LYS A 50 38.05 -34.61 33.12
CA LYS A 50 37.90 -34.77 31.68
C LYS A 50 39.07 -34.02 31.04
N PRO A 51 40.01 -34.71 30.39
CA PRO A 51 41.22 -34.06 29.97
C PRO A 51 40.86 -32.99 28.94
N GLN A 52 41.68 -31.94 28.89
CA GLN A 52 41.83 -30.97 27.80
C GLN A 52 42.07 -31.64 26.41
N ARG A 53 41.68 -32.90 26.18
CA ARG A 53 41.73 -33.59 24.89
C ARG A 53 40.70 -33.05 23.90
N MET A 54 39.62 -32.41 24.36
CA MET A 54 38.75 -31.61 23.47
C MET A 54 39.36 -30.24 23.11
N ALA A 55 40.38 -29.77 23.85
CA ALA A 55 41.08 -28.51 23.58
C ALA A 55 42.47 -28.69 22.92
N LYS A 56 43.08 -29.89 23.01
CA LYS A 56 44.43 -30.19 22.50
C LYS A 56 44.46 -30.95 21.17
N THR A 57 43.34 -31.49 20.70
CA THR A 57 43.24 -31.95 19.31
C THR A 57 42.71 -30.78 18.50
N GLY A 58 43.58 -30.11 17.77
CA GLY A 58 43.19 -29.01 16.88
C GLY A 58 41.98 -29.44 16.07
N MET A 59 40.89 -28.67 16.19
CA MET A 59 39.61 -28.93 15.51
C MET A 59 39.88 -29.39 14.08
N SER A 60 39.29 -30.51 13.65
CA SER A 60 39.56 -31.07 12.32
C SER A 60 39.38 -29.98 11.27
N LEU A 61 40.23 -29.99 10.24
CA LEU A 61 40.19 -28.98 9.18
C LEU A 61 38.77 -28.82 8.62
N THR A 62 38.06 -29.94 8.49
CA THR A 62 36.64 -30.03 8.11
C THR A 62 35.73 -29.22 9.03
N ALA A 63 35.86 -29.35 10.35
CA ALA A 63 35.05 -28.58 11.30
C ALA A 63 35.37 -27.08 11.25
N LYS A 64 36.63 -26.69 11.03
CA LYS A 64 37.02 -25.27 10.90
C LYS A 64 36.42 -24.66 9.64
N ILE A 65 36.50 -25.37 8.51
CA ILE A 65 35.88 -24.95 7.25
C ILE A 65 34.36 -24.83 7.44
N LEU A 66 33.72 -25.78 8.12
CA LEU A 66 32.28 -25.76 8.36
C LEU A 66 31.85 -24.54 9.18
N ILE A 67 32.56 -24.20 10.25
CA ILE A 67 32.29 -22.99 11.05
C ILE A 67 32.49 -21.73 10.19
N VAL A 68 33.58 -21.65 9.43
CA VAL A 68 33.84 -20.49 8.56
C VAL A 68 32.73 -20.32 7.52
N VAL A 69 32.26 -21.40 6.90
CA VAL A 69 31.15 -21.38 5.93
C VAL A 69 29.85 -20.94 6.59
N ILE A 70 29.53 -21.46 7.79
CA ILE A 70 28.32 -21.04 8.52
C ILE A 70 28.38 -19.56 8.87
N VAL A 71 29.51 -19.09 9.41
CA VAL A 71 29.68 -17.67 9.79
C VAL A 71 29.63 -16.78 8.55
N ALA A 72 30.28 -17.16 7.46
CA ALA A 72 30.21 -16.42 6.20
C ALA A 72 28.77 -16.37 5.65
N GLY A 73 28.04 -17.49 5.70
CA GLY A 73 26.62 -17.55 5.30
C GLY A 73 25.73 -16.64 6.14
N LEU A 74 25.92 -16.65 7.47
CA LEU A 74 25.19 -15.75 8.38
C LEU A 74 25.50 -14.28 8.09
N LEU A 75 26.76 -13.92 7.87
CA LEU A 75 27.16 -12.54 7.53
C LEU A 75 26.54 -12.07 6.20
N LEU A 76 26.56 -12.92 5.17
CA LEU A 76 25.94 -12.62 3.88
C LEU A 76 24.43 -12.43 4.01
N SER A 77 23.76 -13.28 4.80
CA SER A 77 22.32 -13.16 5.06
C SER A 77 21.95 -11.87 5.79
N ALA A 78 22.76 -11.46 6.79
CA ALA A 78 22.56 -10.22 7.52
C ALA A 78 22.77 -8.99 6.63
N ALA A 79 23.81 -9.01 5.78
CA ALA A 79 24.07 -7.94 4.82
C ALA A 79 22.95 -7.82 3.79
N ALA A 80 22.45 -8.94 3.24
CA ALA A 80 21.32 -8.95 2.32
C ALA A 80 20.04 -8.40 2.99
N PHE A 81 19.75 -8.82 4.23
CA PHE A 81 18.61 -8.32 4.98
C PHE A 81 18.68 -6.80 5.22
N ILE A 82 19.84 -6.29 5.64
CA ILE A 82 20.07 -4.84 5.81
C ILE A 82 19.91 -4.12 4.47
N GLY A 83 20.46 -4.65 3.38
CA GLY A 83 20.32 -4.09 2.03
C GLY A 83 18.86 -3.98 1.59
N ILE A 84 18.05 -5.02 1.80
CA ILE A 84 16.61 -5.00 1.51
C ILE A 84 15.91 -3.90 2.31
N ARG A 85 16.23 -3.75 3.61
CA ARG A 85 15.59 -2.76 4.48
C ARG A 85 15.96 -1.33 4.10
N ILE A 86 17.22 -1.08 3.75
CA ILE A 86 17.67 0.24 3.26
C ILE A 86 16.99 0.57 1.94
N HIS A 87 16.93 -0.40 1.00
CA HIS A 87 16.27 -0.20 -0.28
C HIS A 87 14.77 0.08 -0.10
N ALA A 88 14.08 -0.66 0.78
CA ALA A 88 12.66 -0.43 1.07
C ALA A 88 12.42 0.94 1.74
N ALA A 89 13.30 1.39 2.63
CA ALA A 89 13.21 2.72 3.24
C ALA A 89 13.47 3.84 2.22
N ALA A 90 14.46 3.64 1.34
CA ALA A 90 14.78 4.60 0.27
C ALA A 90 13.70 4.65 -0.82
N SER A 91 13.08 3.52 -1.15
CA SER A 91 11.94 3.50 -2.07
C SER A 91 10.73 4.19 -1.47
N GLY A 92 10.43 3.93 -0.19
CA GLY A 92 9.34 4.60 0.54
C GLY A 92 9.55 6.12 0.63
N SER A 93 10.77 6.58 0.91
CA SER A 93 11.05 8.03 0.95
C SER A 93 10.97 8.69 -0.43
N ARG A 94 11.38 7.98 -1.49
CA ARG A 94 11.24 8.46 -2.88
C ARG A 94 9.76 8.62 -3.25
N GLU A 95 8.94 7.63 -2.92
CA GLU A 95 7.51 7.63 -3.21
C GLU A 95 6.79 8.77 -2.46
N GLN A 96 7.09 8.96 -1.18
CA GLN A 96 6.58 10.09 -0.40
C GLN A 96 6.95 11.43 -1.01
N ALA A 97 8.21 11.61 -1.43
CA ALA A 97 8.65 12.85 -2.08
C ALA A 97 7.95 13.09 -3.42
N MET A 98 7.63 12.02 -4.17
CA MET A 98 6.85 12.11 -5.41
C MET A 98 5.40 12.54 -5.12
N GLN A 99 4.76 11.93 -4.12
CA GLN A 99 3.41 12.29 -3.70
C GLN A 99 3.33 13.74 -3.19
N GLU A 100 4.26 14.16 -2.34
CA GLU A 100 4.30 15.55 -1.84
C GLU A 100 4.44 16.56 -2.99
N LYS A 101 5.25 16.21 -4.00
CA LYS A 101 5.40 17.05 -5.18
C LYS A 101 4.11 17.12 -6.03
N LEU A 102 3.48 15.97 -6.28
CA LEU A 102 2.21 15.90 -7.01
C LEU A 102 1.08 16.62 -6.27
N GLU A 103 1.01 16.45 -4.96
CA GLU A 103 0.02 17.12 -4.11
C GLU A 103 0.21 18.64 -4.13
N LYS A 104 1.46 19.11 -4.11
CA LYS A 104 1.75 20.53 -4.27
C LYS A 104 1.29 21.07 -5.63
N MET A 105 1.54 20.34 -6.71
CA MET A 105 1.06 20.71 -8.04
C MET A 105 -0.48 20.73 -8.08
N TYR A 106 -1.12 19.73 -7.47
CA TYR A 106 -2.57 19.63 -7.36
C TYR A 106 -3.19 20.83 -6.63
N GLN A 107 -2.66 21.18 -5.45
CA GLN A 107 -3.09 22.37 -4.70
C GLN A 107 -2.85 23.68 -5.45
N GLN A 108 -1.89 23.70 -6.37
CA GLN A 108 -1.60 24.83 -7.25
C GLN A 108 -2.43 24.80 -8.53
N GLN A 109 -3.29 23.79 -8.73
CA GLN A 109 -4.05 23.51 -9.95
C GLN A 109 -3.16 23.40 -11.20
N ASP A 110 -1.90 22.99 -11.02
CA ASP A 110 -0.95 22.73 -12.10
C ASP A 110 -1.18 21.32 -12.68
N TYR A 111 -2.37 21.09 -13.24
CA TYR A 111 -2.78 19.77 -13.72
C TYR A 111 -1.98 19.31 -14.95
N SER A 112 -1.68 20.21 -15.87
CA SER A 112 -0.77 19.93 -16.99
C SER A 112 0.64 19.55 -16.49
N GLY A 113 1.13 20.22 -15.44
CA GLY A 113 2.39 19.88 -14.77
C GLY A 113 2.36 18.50 -14.11
N ILE A 114 1.22 18.09 -13.53
CA ILE A 114 1.00 16.73 -13.03
C ILE A 114 1.13 15.72 -14.16
N CYS A 115 0.48 15.93 -15.31
CA CYS A 115 0.55 15.03 -16.45
C CYS A 115 1.98 14.88 -16.97
N THR A 116 2.66 16.01 -17.20
CA THR A 116 4.08 16.04 -17.62
C THR A 116 4.98 15.29 -16.63
N TYR A 117 4.70 15.42 -15.33
CA TYR A 117 5.46 14.72 -14.29
C TYR A 117 5.20 13.20 -14.33
N LEU A 118 3.94 12.78 -14.47
CA LEU A 118 3.56 11.37 -14.55
C LEU A 118 4.14 10.68 -15.78
N GLU A 119 4.09 11.31 -16.96
CA GLU A 119 4.68 10.77 -18.20
C GLU A 119 6.18 10.47 -18.05
N LYS A 120 6.92 11.40 -17.43
CA LYS A 120 8.35 11.23 -17.16
C LYS A 120 8.65 10.10 -16.17
N HIS A 121 7.67 9.76 -15.34
CA HIS A 121 7.77 8.79 -14.26
C HIS A 121 6.78 7.64 -14.46
N ASN A 122 6.86 6.97 -15.62
CA ASN A 122 6.00 5.85 -16.09
C ASN A 122 5.96 4.58 -15.19
N GLU A 123 6.38 4.66 -13.93
CA GLU A 123 6.32 3.57 -12.93
C GLU A 123 5.19 3.80 -11.90
N LEU A 124 4.43 4.89 -12.00
CA LEU A 124 3.46 5.35 -10.98
C LEU A 124 2.04 4.76 -11.17
N TYR A 125 1.93 3.42 -11.22
CA TYR A 125 0.65 2.70 -11.34
C TYR A 125 0.03 2.29 -9.98
N ASP A 126 0.66 2.65 -8.87
CA ASP A 126 0.21 2.28 -7.53
C ASP A 126 -1.13 2.97 -7.16
N GLN A 127 -1.88 2.37 -6.22
CA GLN A 127 -3.09 2.97 -5.64
C GLN A 127 -2.84 4.37 -5.10
N ALA A 128 -1.66 4.62 -4.53
CA ALA A 128 -1.32 5.91 -3.94
C ALA A 128 -1.25 7.06 -4.97
N PHE A 129 -1.17 6.75 -6.27
CA PHE A 129 -1.16 7.75 -7.35
C PHE A 129 -2.48 7.86 -8.11
N ARG A 130 -3.53 7.12 -7.70
CA ARG A 130 -4.84 7.09 -8.41
C ARG A 130 -5.46 8.47 -8.56
N LYS A 131 -5.39 9.32 -7.54
CA LYS A 131 -5.82 10.73 -7.58
C LYS A 131 -5.23 11.46 -8.78
N TYR A 132 -3.91 11.40 -8.95
CA TYR A 132 -3.19 12.12 -10.00
C TYR A 132 -3.32 11.47 -11.38
N ARG A 133 -3.46 10.14 -11.44
CA ARG A 133 -3.76 9.44 -12.71
C ARG A 133 -5.15 9.74 -13.22
N LEU A 134 -6.10 10.06 -12.34
CA LEU A 134 -7.42 10.54 -12.74
C LEU A 134 -7.34 11.92 -13.38
N VAL A 135 -6.49 12.81 -12.85
CA VAL A 135 -6.17 14.11 -13.48
C VAL A 135 -5.60 13.92 -14.88
N GLU A 136 -4.64 12.99 -15.06
CA GLU A 136 -4.07 12.68 -16.38
C GLU A 136 -5.15 12.25 -17.38
N LYS A 137 -6.07 11.36 -16.98
CA LYS A 137 -7.19 10.97 -17.84
C LYS A 137 -8.08 12.15 -18.21
N LEU A 138 -8.44 13.00 -17.25
CA LEU A 138 -9.29 14.16 -17.52
C LEU A 138 -8.59 15.14 -18.47
N GLU A 139 -7.30 15.44 -18.24
CA GLU A 139 -6.50 16.29 -19.12
C GLU A 139 -6.43 15.72 -20.55
N ASP A 140 -6.29 14.41 -20.69
CA ASP A 140 -6.28 13.75 -22.00
C ASP A 140 -7.58 14.03 -22.77
N TYR A 141 -8.73 13.84 -22.11
CA TYR A 141 -10.06 14.02 -22.71
C TYR A 141 -10.52 15.46 -22.86
N THR A 142 -9.85 16.44 -22.22
CA THR A 142 -10.26 17.85 -22.31
C THR A 142 -9.25 18.75 -23.01
N ALA A 143 -7.96 18.43 -22.97
CA ALA A 143 -6.89 19.30 -23.48
C ALA A 143 -6.05 18.63 -24.56
N ASN A 144 -5.73 17.34 -24.43
CA ASN A 144 -4.81 16.68 -25.36
C ASN A 144 -5.52 16.09 -26.59
N TYR A 145 -6.72 15.53 -26.41
CA TYR A 145 -7.47 14.90 -27.51
C TYR A 145 -8.54 15.78 -28.12
N VAL A 146 -8.94 16.86 -27.42
CA VAL A 146 -9.93 17.80 -27.92
C VAL A 146 -9.32 18.64 -29.04
N ILE A 147 -9.77 18.36 -30.26
CA ILE A 147 -9.45 19.15 -31.44
C ILE A 147 -10.76 19.78 -31.89
N THR A 148 -10.97 21.05 -31.51
CA THR A 148 -12.16 21.79 -31.95
C THR A 148 -12.18 21.84 -33.48
N PRO A 149 -13.23 21.32 -34.13
CA PRO A 149 -13.43 21.44 -35.57
C PRO A 149 -13.31 22.88 -36.07
N ASP A 150 -12.59 23.10 -37.17
CA ASP A 150 -12.60 24.41 -37.81
C ASP A 150 -13.95 24.66 -38.53
N GLY A 151 -14.25 25.91 -38.84
CA GLY A 151 -15.52 26.29 -39.45
C GLY A 151 -15.80 25.62 -40.80
N GLN A 152 -14.77 25.33 -41.61
CA GLN A 152 -14.96 24.68 -42.91
C GLN A 152 -15.33 23.21 -42.74
N TYR A 153 -14.67 22.53 -41.79
CA TYR A 153 -14.97 21.15 -41.44
C TYR A 153 -16.37 21.04 -40.80
N LEU A 154 -16.72 21.96 -39.89
CA LEU A 154 -18.08 22.03 -39.30
C LEU A 154 -19.15 22.22 -40.37
N GLU A 155 -18.98 23.17 -41.30
CA GLU A 155 -19.90 23.37 -42.41
C GLU A 155 -20.07 22.10 -43.27
N GLN A 156 -18.99 21.34 -43.47
CA GLN A 156 -19.05 20.07 -44.17
C GLN A 156 -19.87 19.03 -43.40
N LEU A 157 -19.61 18.86 -42.10
CA LEU A 157 -20.35 17.93 -41.25
C LEU A 157 -21.85 18.28 -41.22
N ILE A 158 -22.19 19.57 -41.09
CA ILE A 158 -23.56 20.07 -41.12
C ILE A 158 -24.25 19.70 -42.43
N ARG A 159 -23.60 19.96 -43.56
CA ARG A 159 -24.14 19.64 -44.90
C ARG A 159 -24.37 18.15 -45.11
N GLU A 160 -23.51 17.32 -44.54
CA GLU A 160 -23.54 15.86 -44.70
C GLU A 160 -24.39 15.15 -43.62
N GLY A 161 -24.83 15.86 -42.58
CA GLY A 161 -25.63 15.29 -41.50
C GLY A 161 -24.84 14.36 -40.56
N ARG A 162 -23.52 14.55 -40.45
CA ARG A 162 -22.59 13.64 -39.75
C ARG A 162 -22.34 14.09 -38.32
N ALA A 163 -23.37 14.07 -37.48
CA ALA A 163 -23.27 14.46 -36.06
C ALA A 163 -22.29 13.58 -35.27
N GLU A 164 -22.20 12.31 -35.63
CA GLU A 164 -21.34 11.30 -35.00
C GLU A 164 -19.83 11.59 -35.11
N GLU A 165 -19.44 12.56 -35.96
CA GLU A 165 -18.04 12.95 -36.18
C GLU A 165 -17.62 14.22 -35.43
N LEU A 166 -18.46 14.71 -34.53
CA LEU A 166 -18.06 15.68 -33.51
C LEU A 166 -17.25 14.96 -32.42
N ASP A 167 -16.01 14.59 -32.76
CA ASP A 167 -15.09 13.84 -31.90
C ASP A 167 -14.72 14.60 -30.61
N ASP A 168 -14.63 15.93 -30.68
CA ASP A 168 -14.43 16.79 -29.52
C ASP A 168 -15.60 16.71 -28.53
N VAL A 169 -16.84 16.75 -29.02
CA VAL A 169 -18.05 16.56 -28.18
C VAL A 169 -18.03 15.18 -27.52
N LYS A 170 -17.58 14.15 -28.25
CA LYS A 170 -17.41 12.80 -27.69
C LYS A 170 -16.38 12.80 -26.55
N TYR A 171 -15.18 13.34 -26.76
CA TYR A 171 -14.15 13.36 -25.71
C TYR A 171 -14.56 14.19 -24.48
N ILE A 172 -15.25 15.32 -24.69
CA ILE A 172 -15.81 16.11 -23.59
C ILE A 172 -16.89 15.30 -22.83
N THR A 173 -17.68 14.49 -23.53
CA THR A 173 -18.66 13.59 -22.89
C THR A 173 -17.97 12.49 -22.07
N ASP A 174 -16.86 11.92 -22.57
CA ASP A 174 -16.04 10.96 -21.82
C ASP A 174 -15.50 11.58 -20.51
N ALA A 175 -15.00 12.82 -20.58
CA ALA A 175 -14.56 13.55 -19.40
C ALA A 175 -15.70 13.79 -18.39
N LEU A 176 -16.90 14.13 -18.87
CA LEU A 176 -18.08 14.27 -18.02
C LEU A 176 -18.49 12.95 -17.35
N CYS A 177 -18.38 11.82 -18.06
CA CYS A 177 -18.61 10.49 -17.48
C CYS A 177 -17.61 10.20 -16.36
N ILE A 178 -16.31 10.44 -16.56
CA ILE A 178 -15.28 10.28 -15.51
C ILE A 178 -15.59 11.18 -14.30
N CYS A 179 -16.04 12.41 -14.56
CA CYS A 179 -16.45 13.32 -13.48
C CYS A 179 -17.65 12.77 -12.71
N GLN A 180 -18.62 12.15 -13.38
CA GLN A 180 -19.79 11.55 -12.73
C GLN A 180 -19.39 10.32 -11.91
N GLU A 181 -18.55 9.43 -12.45
CA GLU A 181 -18.01 8.27 -11.73
C GLU A 181 -17.33 8.66 -10.42
N SER A 182 -16.55 9.73 -10.46
CA SER A 182 -15.82 10.24 -9.29
C SER A 182 -16.77 10.76 -8.23
N GLU A 183 -17.84 11.46 -8.63
CA GLU A 183 -18.86 11.97 -7.72
C GLU A 183 -19.71 10.83 -7.12
N ASP A 184 -20.13 9.86 -7.94
CA ASP A 184 -20.88 8.69 -7.48
C ASP A 184 -20.06 7.83 -6.50
N ALA A 185 -18.73 7.84 -6.64
CA ALA A 185 -17.79 7.21 -5.72
C ALA A 185 -17.42 8.09 -4.51
N ASP A 186 -18.09 9.23 -4.30
CA ASP A 186 -17.84 10.20 -3.23
C ASP A 186 -16.38 10.66 -3.18
N TYR A 187 -15.79 10.93 -4.35
CA TYR A 187 -14.41 11.41 -4.52
C TYR A 187 -13.40 10.54 -3.75
N LYS A 188 -13.48 9.23 -3.98
CA LYS A 188 -12.76 8.17 -3.27
C LYS A 188 -11.26 8.43 -3.05
N TYR A 189 -10.60 9.18 -3.93
CA TYR A 189 -9.17 9.47 -3.90
C TYR A 189 -8.86 10.94 -3.56
N GLU A 190 -9.83 11.69 -3.03
CA GLU A 190 -9.72 13.11 -2.68
C GLU A 190 -9.46 14.03 -3.91
N GLU A 191 -10.02 13.65 -5.06
CA GLU A 191 -9.88 14.30 -6.37
C GLU A 191 -10.92 15.39 -6.67
N GLN A 192 -11.73 15.78 -5.68
CA GLN A 192 -12.91 16.64 -5.88
C GLN A 192 -12.61 17.98 -6.56
N GLU A 193 -11.49 18.63 -6.20
CA GLU A 193 -11.11 19.91 -6.78
C GLU A 193 -10.80 19.81 -8.28
N ALA A 194 -10.08 18.77 -8.70
CA ALA A 194 -9.81 18.53 -10.12
C ALA A 194 -11.08 18.13 -10.87
N VAL A 195 -11.89 17.23 -10.31
CA VAL A 195 -13.18 16.84 -10.92
C VAL A 195 -14.09 18.05 -11.13
N THR A 196 -14.16 18.95 -10.14
CA THR A 196 -14.95 20.19 -10.25
C THR A 196 -14.40 21.09 -11.36
N TYR A 197 -13.08 21.26 -11.42
CA TYR A 197 -12.43 22.06 -12.46
C TYR A 197 -12.74 21.54 -13.88
N TYR A 198 -12.50 20.26 -14.14
CA TYR A 198 -12.70 19.68 -15.47
C TYR A 198 -14.17 19.61 -15.86
N ARG A 199 -15.07 19.39 -14.89
CA ARG A 199 -16.52 19.44 -15.16
C ARG A 199 -16.96 20.82 -15.61
N GLU A 200 -16.51 21.88 -14.94
CA GLU A 200 -16.82 23.25 -15.35
C GLU A 200 -16.15 23.60 -16.69
N TYR A 201 -14.94 23.09 -16.96
CA TYR A 201 -14.32 23.18 -18.27
C TYR A 201 -15.21 22.55 -19.36
N CYS A 202 -15.69 21.32 -19.15
CA CYS A 202 -16.55 20.62 -20.10
C CYS A 202 -17.85 21.39 -20.37
N TYR A 203 -18.49 21.90 -19.32
CA TYR A 203 -19.68 22.74 -19.49
C TYR A 203 -19.39 24.00 -20.29
N THR A 204 -18.29 24.70 -19.98
CA THR A 204 -17.89 25.93 -20.66
C THR A 204 -17.58 25.65 -22.13
N TYR A 205 -16.88 24.56 -22.42
CA TYR A 205 -16.53 24.17 -23.78
C TYR A 205 -17.78 23.93 -24.65
N LEU A 206 -18.73 23.13 -24.15
CA LEU A 206 -19.97 22.84 -24.88
C LEU A 206 -20.86 24.09 -25.04
N GLU A 207 -20.88 24.98 -24.05
CA GLU A 207 -21.59 26.26 -24.13
C GLU A 207 -20.95 27.19 -25.18
N GLU A 208 -19.63 27.38 -25.14
CA GLU A 208 -18.93 28.31 -26.03
C GLU A 208 -18.87 27.84 -27.49
N HIS A 209 -18.73 26.53 -27.72
CA HIS A 209 -18.53 25.97 -29.06
C HIS A 209 -19.81 25.44 -29.72
N TYR A 210 -20.81 25.05 -28.92
CA TYR A 210 -22.03 24.40 -29.42
C TYR A 210 -23.32 25.01 -28.87
N ALA A 211 -23.25 26.09 -28.09
CA ALA A 211 -24.39 26.76 -27.47
C ALA A 211 -25.27 25.86 -26.57
N LEU A 212 -24.72 24.75 -26.09
CA LEU A 212 -25.42 23.85 -25.18
C LEU A 212 -25.51 24.46 -23.79
N THR A 213 -26.72 24.49 -23.25
CA THR A 213 -26.94 24.93 -21.86
C THR A 213 -26.52 23.86 -20.86
N LYS A 214 -26.17 24.26 -19.63
CA LYS A 214 -25.84 23.32 -18.54
C LYS A 214 -26.99 22.36 -18.26
N GLU A 215 -28.23 22.82 -18.37
CA GLU A 215 -29.44 22.02 -18.23
C GLU A 215 -29.51 20.91 -19.29
N GLU A 216 -29.30 21.25 -20.56
CA GLU A 216 -29.30 20.27 -21.66
C GLU A 216 -28.21 19.21 -21.49
N ILE A 217 -27.02 19.62 -21.06
CA ILE A 217 -25.89 18.70 -20.81
C ILE A 217 -26.26 17.77 -19.66
N ARG A 218 -26.82 18.29 -18.56
CA ARG A 218 -27.28 17.48 -17.42
C ARG A 218 -28.39 16.51 -17.78
N GLU A 219 -29.33 16.91 -18.64
CA GLU A 219 -30.39 16.02 -19.12
C GLU A 219 -29.81 14.79 -19.83
N VAL A 220 -28.80 14.98 -20.69
CA VAL A 220 -28.09 13.86 -21.32
C VAL A 220 -27.41 13.01 -20.24
N MET A 221 -26.63 13.63 -19.35
CA MET A 221 -25.89 12.92 -18.30
C MET A 221 -26.77 12.22 -17.26
N THR A 222 -28.06 12.57 -17.14
CA THR A 222 -29.01 11.86 -16.26
C THR A 222 -29.19 10.39 -16.67
N GLY A 223 -28.92 10.07 -17.95
CA GLY A 223 -28.92 8.71 -18.44
C GLY A 223 -27.71 7.88 -18.02
N TYR A 224 -26.71 8.45 -17.35
CA TYR A 224 -25.47 7.77 -17.00
C TYR A 224 -25.70 6.56 -16.08
N ASP A 225 -25.25 5.40 -16.53
CA ASP A 225 -25.27 4.14 -15.78
C ASP A 225 -23.94 3.38 -16.02
N PRO A 226 -23.02 3.34 -15.04
CA PRO A 226 -21.75 2.63 -15.18
C PRO A 226 -21.91 1.10 -15.30
N ALA A 227 -23.09 0.55 -15.01
CA ALA A 227 -23.36 -0.89 -15.12
C ALA A 227 -23.78 -1.33 -16.54
N ASP A 228 -24.12 -0.40 -17.43
CA ASP A 228 -24.49 -0.69 -18.81
C ASP A 228 -23.34 -0.36 -19.76
N GLU A 229 -22.73 -1.39 -20.34
CA GLU A 229 -21.59 -1.27 -21.25
C GLU A 229 -21.88 -0.41 -22.50
N ALA A 230 -23.16 -0.28 -22.91
CA ALA A 230 -23.55 0.55 -24.04
C ALA A 230 -23.90 1.99 -23.64
N ASN A 231 -23.98 2.28 -22.34
CA ASN A 231 -24.48 3.54 -21.84
C ASN A 231 -23.62 4.73 -22.26
N GLN A 232 -22.30 4.62 -22.11
CA GLN A 232 -21.37 5.69 -22.45
C GLN A 232 -21.48 6.07 -23.93
N SER A 233 -21.43 5.09 -24.85
CA SER A 233 -21.59 5.36 -26.29
C SER A 233 -22.97 5.91 -26.66
N ASN A 234 -24.01 5.58 -25.89
CA ASN A 234 -25.33 6.19 -26.08
C ASN A 234 -25.33 7.66 -25.64
N LEU A 235 -24.68 7.99 -24.52
CA LEU A 235 -24.53 9.38 -24.06
C LEU A 235 -23.72 10.22 -25.04
N GLU A 236 -22.59 9.69 -25.51
CA GLU A 236 -21.75 10.32 -26.55
C GLU A 236 -22.61 10.70 -27.75
N ARG A 237 -23.36 9.74 -28.30
CA ARG A 237 -24.25 9.97 -29.45
C ARG A 237 -25.34 11.00 -29.15
N MET A 238 -25.97 10.93 -27.98
CA MET A 238 -27.01 11.89 -27.59
C MET A 238 -26.46 13.32 -27.45
N MET A 239 -25.26 13.46 -26.88
CA MET A 239 -24.58 14.75 -26.76
C MET A 239 -24.21 15.32 -28.13
N GLN A 240 -23.65 14.48 -29.01
CA GLN A 240 -23.31 14.84 -30.39
C GLN A 240 -24.55 15.26 -31.19
N GLU A 241 -25.64 14.50 -31.13
CA GLU A 241 -26.91 14.83 -31.80
C GLU A 241 -27.48 16.18 -31.32
N ARG A 242 -27.36 16.47 -30.02
CA ARG A 242 -27.82 17.73 -29.43
C ARG A 242 -26.92 18.90 -29.83
N ALA A 243 -25.60 18.74 -29.72
CA ALA A 243 -24.61 19.72 -30.21
C ALA A 243 -24.79 20.04 -31.69
N PHE A 244 -24.98 19.02 -32.51
CA PHE A 244 -25.22 19.18 -33.93
C PHE A 244 -26.51 19.95 -34.22
N SER A 245 -27.59 19.71 -33.45
CA SER A 245 -28.86 20.43 -33.63
C SER A 245 -28.68 21.94 -33.48
N HIS A 246 -27.97 22.39 -32.44
CA HIS A 246 -27.66 23.81 -32.20
C HIS A 246 -26.82 24.45 -33.31
N LEU A 247 -25.96 23.68 -33.99
CA LEU A 247 -25.20 24.18 -35.14
C LEU A 247 -26.05 24.38 -36.41
N THR A 248 -27.25 23.77 -36.47
CA THR A 248 -28.14 23.83 -37.63
C THR A 248 -29.30 24.82 -37.50
N GLU A 249 -29.46 25.43 -36.32
CA GLU A 249 -30.47 26.48 -36.06
C GLU A 249 -30.06 27.86 -36.59
#